data_AF-A0A9E4CR71-F1
#
_entry.id   AF-A0A9E4CR71-F1
#
_cell.length_a   1.000
_cell.length_b   1.000
_cell.length_c   1.000
_cell.angle_alpha   90.00
_cell.angle_beta   90.00
_cell.angle_gamma   90.00
#
_symmetry.space_group_name_H-M   'P 1'
#
loop_
_entity.id
_entity.type
_entity.pdbx_description
1 polymer ?
#
loop_
_entity_poly.entity_id
_entity_poly.type
_entity_poly.pdbx_seq_one_letter_code
_entity_poly.pdbx_strand_id
1 'polypeptide(L)' 'VDNKTVGIGNKVTVQEKGRKTQEVFEIVGSTEADPLENKVSNESPFGQALMG' A
#
# COMPACT_ATOMS: atom_id res chain seq x y z
N VAL A 1 -6.73 12.48 15.88
CA VAL A 1 -5.75 12.20 14.82
C VAL A 1 -6.16 10.91 14.19
N ASP A 2 -6.97 11.01 13.15
CA ASP A 2 -7.48 9.88 12.38
C ASP A 2 -6.37 9.40 11.45
N ASN A 3 -5.55 8.47 11.95
CA ASN A 3 -4.34 7.99 11.28
C ASN A 3 -4.63 6.95 10.18
N LYS A 4 -5.75 7.09 9.46
CA LYS A 4 -6.21 6.12 8.43
C LYS A 4 -5.93 6.54 7.00
N THR A 5 -5.39 7.73 6.79
CA THR A 5 -5.03 8.20 5.45
C THR A 5 -3.67 7.63 5.08
N VAL A 6 -3.69 6.57 4.29
CA VAL A 6 -2.48 6.05 3.65
C VAL A 6 -2.03 7.10 2.62
N GLY A 7 -0.75 7.41 2.59
CA GLY A 7 -0.17 8.40 1.68
C GLY A 7 1.13 7.88 1.07
N ILE A 8 1.71 8.66 0.15
CA ILE A 8 3.00 8.35 -0.47
C ILE A 8 4.08 8.29 0.63
N GLY A 9 4.86 7.20 0.65
CA GLY A 9 5.87 6.89 1.67
C GLY A 9 5.37 6.02 2.82
N ASN A 10 4.08 5.71 2.90
CA ASN A 10 3.54 4.84 3.95
C ASN A 10 3.65 3.35 3.57
N LYS A 11 4.06 2.53 4.54
CA LYS A 11 3.96 1.07 4.45
C LYS A 11 2.61 0.61 4.99
N VAL A 12 1.92 -0.20 4.21
CA VAL A 12 0.62 -0.81 4.48
C VAL A 12 0.79 -2.31 4.59
N THR A 13 0.35 -2.86 5.72
CA THR A 13 0.35 -4.29 5.95
C THR A 13 -1.03 -4.84 5.58
N VAL A 14 -1.07 -5.69 4.56
CA VAL A 14 -2.26 -6.34 4.06
C VAL A 14 -2.28 -7.78 4.58
N GLN A 15 -3.40 -8.18 5.15
CA GLN A 15 -3.62 -9.55 5.58
C GLN A 15 -4.87 -10.09 4.91
N GLU A 16 -4.71 -11.12 4.09
CA GLU A 16 -5.86 -11.77 3.47
C GLU A 16 -6.69 -12.52 4.51
N LYS A 17 -8.02 -12.37 4.42
CA LYS A 17 -8.96 -13.00 5.33
C LYS A 17 -8.96 -14.52 5.11
N GLY A 18 -8.22 -15.24 5.95
CA GLY A 18 -8.03 -16.69 5.86
C GLY A 18 -6.56 -17.11 5.78
N ARG A 19 -5.64 -16.18 5.51
CA ARG A 19 -4.19 -16.40 5.68
C ARG A 19 -3.71 -15.76 6.97
N LYS A 20 -2.73 -16.41 7.61
CA LYS A 20 -1.98 -15.85 8.74
C LYS A 20 -0.76 -15.03 8.28
N THR A 21 -0.43 -15.11 7.01
CA THR A 21 0.64 -14.33 6.41
C THR A 21 0.17 -12.91 6.17
N GLN A 22 1.01 -11.96 6.59
CA GLN A 22 0.82 -10.54 6.37
C GLN A 22 1.85 -10.12 5.33
N GLU A 23 1.39 -9.43 4.29
CA GLU A 23 2.25 -8.88 3.25
C GLU A 23 2.35 -7.38 3.44
N VAL A 24 3.56 -6.84 3.36
CA VAL A 24 3.81 -5.42 3.54
C VAL A 24 4.05 -4.81 2.17
N PHE A 25 3.20 -3.86 1.82
CA PHE A 25 3.33 -3.05 0.63
C PHE A 25 3.71 -1.63 1.02
N GLU A 26 4.43 -0.94 0.14
CA GLU A 26 4.78 0.46 0.35
C GLU A 26 4.10 1.31 -0.72
N ILE A 27 3.29 2.27 -0.30
CA ILE A 27 2.69 3.21 -1.25
C ILE A 27 3.75 4.24 -1.62
N VAL A 28 4.07 4.35 -2.90
CA VAL A 28 5.06 5.28 -3.45
C VAL A 28 4.47 6.06 -4.63
N GLY A 29 5.19 7.05 -5.15
CA GLY A 29 4.78 7.75 -6.37
C GLY A 29 4.73 6.82 -7.59
N SER A 30 4.00 7.18 -8.64
CA SER A 30 3.96 6.42 -9.90
C SER A 30 5.33 6.18 -10.52
N THR A 31 6.28 7.10 -10.37
CA THR A 31 7.65 6.95 -10.85
C THR A 31 8.48 5.92 -10.07
N GLU A 32 8.18 5.72 -8.79
CA GLU A 32 8.96 4.88 -7.87
C GLU A 32 8.30 3.52 -7.59
N ALA A 33 7.12 3.29 -8.18
CA ALA A 33 6.34 2.07 -8.02
C ALA A 33 7.07 0.88 -8.64
N ASP A 34 7.25 -0.15 -7.83
CA ASP A 34 7.98 -1.36 -8.20
C ASP A 34 7.32 -2.59 -7.57
N PRO A 35 6.61 -3.42 -8.34
CA PRO A 35 5.94 -4.60 -7.83
C PRO A 35 6.90 -5.69 -7.33
N LEU A 36 8.18 -5.69 -7.76
CA LEU A 36 9.19 -6.64 -7.26
C LEU A 36 9.60 -6.28 -5.81
N GLU A 37 9.61 -4.99 -5.50
CA GLU A 37 9.95 -4.45 -4.18
C GLU A 37 8.72 -4.25 -3.27
N ASN A 38 7.56 -4.81 -3.66
CA ASN A 38 6.26 -4.57 -3.00
C ASN A 38 5.87 -3.08 -2.89
N LYS A 39 6.36 -2.26 -3.83
CA LYS A 39 6.04 -0.85 -3.93
C LYS A 39 4.86 -0.65 -4.88
N VAL A 40 3.78 -0.09 -4.35
CA VAL A 40 2.55 0.16 -5.09
C VAL A 40 2.43 1.66 -5.34
N SER A 41 2.10 2.04 -6.58
CA SER A 41 1.82 3.45 -6.89
C SER A 41 0.57 3.92 -6.15
N ASN A 42 0.63 5.13 -5.60
CA ASN A 42 -0.54 5.86 -5.12
C ASN A 42 -1.58 6.07 -6.24
N GLU A 43 -1.18 6.14 -7.50
CA GLU A 43 -2.12 6.29 -8.62
C GLU A 43 -2.78 4.97 -9.02
N SER A 44 -2.26 3.83 -8.55
CA SER A 44 -2.84 2.52 -8.85
C SER A 44 -4.18 2.32 -8.14
N PRO A 45 -5.11 1.53 -8.70
CA PRO A 45 -6.41 1.23 -8.08
C PRO A 45 -6.28 0.66 -6.66
N PHE A 46 -5.22 -0.11 -6.42
CA PHE A 46 -4.92 -0.66 -5.09
C PHE A 46 -4.46 0.42 -4.11
N GLY A 47 -3.58 1.32 -4.53
CA GLY A 47 -3.18 2.49 -3.74
C GLY A 47 -4.38 3.37 -3.42
N GLN A 48 -5.18 3.72 -4.42
CA GLN A 48 -6.40 4.51 -4.23
C GLN A 48 -7.44 3.82 -3.31
N ALA A 49 -7.56 2.49 -3.36
CA ALA A 49 -8.45 1.76 -2.46
C ALA A 49 -7.96 1.76 -1.00
N LEU A 50 -6.65 1.94 -0.78
CA LEU A 50 -6.04 2.05 0.54
C LEU A 50 -5.93 3.51 1.02
N MET A 51 -5.85 4.47 0.10
CA MET A 51 -5.87 5.90 0.38
C MET A 51 -7.32 6.36 0.61
N GLY A 52 -7.74 6.35 1.88
CA GLY A 52 -9.06 6.81 2.35
C GLY A 52 -8.97 7.85 3.45
#